data_AF-A0AAU9WJD3-F1
#
_entry.id   AF-A0AAU9WJD3-F1
#
_cell.length_a   1.000
_cell.length_b   1.000
_cell.length_c   1.000
_cell.angle_alpha   90.00
_cell.angle_beta   90.00
_cell.angle_gamma   90.00
#
_symmetry.space_group_name_H-M   'P 1'
#
loop_
_entity.id
_entity.type
_entity.pdbx_description
1 polymer ?
#
loop_
_entity_poly.entity_id
_entity_poly.type
_entity_poly.pdbx_seq_one_letter_code
_entity_poly.pdbx_strand_id
1 'polypeptide(L)'
;MVSFDVESRFTNVPIDAAVQTALQKLENDPNLADRTTLTPAQIADLLTFVLRSAYFQYNGSIYEQKYGAAMGSPLSAVIANLYMESFEEQAITTSSYEPRIWKRYVDDTFTILDRENVDDFLQHLNNQQPSIRFTMETEKDNKLAFLDTAVLREPDGRLTTSVYRKPTHTDQYLAYDSHQPQSVKRGIVKCLYERAKRLVTKPSVIVFRLNLC
;
A
#
# COMPACT_ATOMS: atom_id res chain seq x y z
N MET A 1 -3.09 4.37 -17.51
CA MET A 1 -2.95 3.81 -16.14
C MET A 1 -1.90 4.63 -15.41
N VAL A 2 -2.07 4.83 -14.12
CA VAL A 2 -1.11 5.54 -13.28
C VAL A 2 -1.08 4.86 -11.92
N SER A 3 0.11 4.77 -11.33
CA SER A 3 0.30 4.38 -9.95
C SER A 3 0.64 5.61 -9.14
N PHE A 4 -0.06 5.85 -8.03
CA PHE A 4 0.35 6.83 -7.03
C PHE A 4 0.90 6.12 -5.80
N ASP A 5 2.00 6.61 -5.24
CA ASP A 5 2.65 6.07 -4.04
C ASP A 5 2.70 7.13 -2.94
N VAL A 6 2.30 6.76 -1.72
CA VAL A 6 2.29 7.66 -0.56
C VAL A 6 3.68 7.73 0.07
N GLU A 7 4.30 8.90 0.06
CA GLU A 7 5.62 9.10 0.64
C GLU A 7 5.60 8.97 2.17
N SER A 8 6.44 8.06 2.68
CA SER A 8 6.74 7.92 4.11
C SER A 8 5.49 7.92 4.99
N ARG A 9 4.46 7.18 4.58
CA ARG A 9 3.12 7.24 5.16
C ARG A 9 3.09 7.16 6.67
N PHE A 10 3.72 6.15 7.28
CA PHE A 10 3.64 5.96 8.72
C PHE A 10 4.15 7.18 9.49
N THR A 11 5.24 7.81 9.05
CA THR A 11 5.79 9.00 9.70
C THR A 11 5.02 10.28 9.39
N ASN A 12 4.13 10.26 8.41
CA ASN A 12 3.43 11.43 7.88
C ASN A 12 1.93 11.47 8.18
N VAL A 13 1.34 10.36 8.64
CA VAL A 13 -0.08 10.32 9.03
C VAL A 13 -0.33 11.26 10.22
N PRO A 14 -1.26 12.22 10.10
CA PRO A 14 -1.63 13.10 11.21
C PRO A 14 -2.42 12.33 12.26
N ILE A 15 -1.79 12.07 13.42
CA ILE A 15 -2.36 11.24 14.49
C ILE A 15 -3.71 11.76 14.97
N ASP A 16 -3.84 13.06 15.20
CA ASP A 16 -5.08 13.64 15.74
C ASP A 16 -6.24 13.47 14.76
N ALA A 17 -6.01 13.73 13.47
CA ALA A 17 -7.02 13.51 12.45
C ALA A 17 -7.34 12.01 12.30
N ALA A 18 -6.34 11.14 12.39
CA ALA A 18 -6.55 9.70 12.29
C ALA A 18 -7.37 9.14 13.48
N VAL A 19 -7.12 9.62 14.70
CA VAL A 19 -7.94 9.28 15.88
C VAL A 19 -9.35 9.83 15.72
N GLN A 20 -9.52 11.06 15.22
CA GLN A 20 -10.84 11.63 14.98
C GLN A 20 -11.62 10.84 13.93
N THR A 21 -10.98 10.40 12.85
CA THR A 21 -11.58 9.50 11.86
C THR A 21 -12.00 8.17 12.51
N ALA A 22 -11.17 7.62 13.40
CA ALA A 22 -11.50 6.40 14.13
C ALA A 22 -12.72 6.60 15.04
N LEU A 23 -12.76 7.70 15.78
CA LEU A 23 -13.88 8.06 16.65
C LEU A 23 -15.19 8.14 15.83
N GLN A 24 -15.18 8.88 14.73
CA GLN A 24 -16.36 9.02 13.87
C GLN A 24 -16.85 7.68 13.31
N LYS A 25 -15.92 6.81 12.86
CA LYS A 25 -16.30 5.47 12.38
C LYS A 25 -16.86 4.58 13.49
N LEU A 26 -16.34 4.69 14.72
CA LEU A 26 -16.85 3.97 15.88
C LEU A 26 -18.23 4.47 16.32
N GLU A 27 -18.47 5.78 16.31
CA GLU A 27 -19.78 6.37 16.62
C GLU A 27 -20.86 5.96 15.63
N ASN A 28 -20.48 5.77 14.37
CA ASN A 28 -21.38 5.33 13.30
C ASN A 28 -21.54 3.80 13.21
N ASP A 29 -20.88 3.03 14.08
CA ASP A 29 -20.95 1.57 14.06
C ASP A 29 -22.08 1.04 14.96
N PRO A 30 -23.20 0.56 14.38
CA PRO A 30 -24.36 0.14 15.17
C PRO A 30 -24.09 -1.12 16.00
N ASN A 31 -23.06 -1.90 15.66
CA ASN A 31 -22.73 -3.17 16.30
C ASN A 31 -21.49 -3.05 17.19
N LEU A 32 -21.09 -1.83 17.59
CA LEU A 32 -19.95 -1.64 18.50
C LEU A 32 -20.22 -2.25 19.88
N ALA A 33 -21.43 -2.05 20.42
CA ALA A 33 -21.82 -2.53 21.74
C ALA A 33 -21.77 -4.07 21.86
N ASP A 34 -21.93 -4.79 20.75
CA ASP A 34 -21.85 -6.26 20.73
C ASP A 34 -20.40 -6.77 20.83
N ARG A 35 -19.42 -5.95 20.47
CA ARG A 35 -18.00 -6.32 20.42
C ARG A 35 -17.21 -5.85 21.64
N THR A 36 -17.67 -4.80 22.32
CA THR A 36 -16.96 -4.22 23.46
C THR A 36 -17.88 -3.39 24.36
N THR A 37 -17.53 -3.31 25.64
CA THR A 37 -18.19 -2.43 26.61
C THR A 37 -17.63 -1.01 26.62
N LEU A 38 -16.54 -0.76 25.88
CA LEU A 38 -15.92 0.57 25.80
C LEU A 38 -16.72 1.50 24.90
N THR A 39 -16.87 2.76 25.30
CA THR A 39 -17.48 3.78 24.46
C THR A 39 -16.51 4.21 23.34
N PRO A 40 -17.01 4.75 22.21
CA PRO A 40 -16.16 5.32 21.16
C PRO A 40 -15.11 6.31 21.71
N ALA A 41 -15.52 7.19 22.64
CA ALA A 41 -14.62 8.16 23.28
C ALA A 41 -13.51 7.48 24.08
N GLN A 42 -13.82 6.45 24.88
CA GLN A 42 -12.81 5.69 25.61
C GLN A 42 -11.82 5.00 24.68
N ILE A 43 -12.29 4.46 23.55
CA ILE A 43 -11.41 3.86 22.55
C ILE A 43 -10.52 4.94 21.92
N ALA A 44 -11.06 6.12 21.58
CA ALA A 44 -10.28 7.23 21.04
C ALA A 44 -9.21 7.75 22.02
N ASP A 45 -9.52 7.81 23.31
CA ASP A 45 -8.55 8.16 24.36
C ASP A 45 -7.41 7.14 24.42
N LEU A 46 -7.73 5.84 24.37
CA LEU A 46 -6.74 4.77 24.34
C LEU A 46 -5.89 4.82 23.07
N LEU A 47 -6.49 5.07 21.90
CA LEU A 47 -5.77 5.24 20.64
C LEU A 47 -4.80 6.41 20.73
N THR A 48 -5.24 7.56 21.25
CA THR A 48 -4.40 8.74 21.45
C THR A 48 -3.22 8.41 22.36
N PHE A 49 -3.48 7.75 23.49
CA PHE A 49 -2.45 7.35 24.43
C PHE A 49 -1.40 6.44 23.78
N VAL A 50 -1.82 5.38 23.08
CA VAL A 50 -0.89 4.44 22.44
C VAL A 50 -0.10 5.10 21.31
N LEU A 51 -0.75 5.93 20.48
CA LEU A 51 -0.09 6.56 19.33
C LEU A 51 0.86 7.69 19.73
N ARG A 52 0.63 8.35 20.87
CA ARG A 52 1.50 9.42 21.38
C ARG A 52 2.57 8.93 22.34
N SER A 53 2.44 7.73 22.90
CA SER A 53 3.43 7.16 23.83
C SER A 53 4.53 6.37 23.12
N ALA A 54 4.94 6.83 21.93
CA ALA A 54 5.94 6.18 21.10
C ALA A 54 7.37 6.64 21.49
N TYR A 55 7.94 5.96 22.49
CA TYR A 55 9.31 6.19 22.95
C TYR A 55 10.26 5.09 22.47
N PHE A 56 11.49 5.45 22.08
CA PHE A 56 12.54 4.49 21.74
C PHE A 56 13.91 4.97 22.22
N GLN A 57 14.83 4.03 22.42
CA GLN A 57 16.20 4.34 22.84
C GLN A 57 17.17 4.17 21.68
N TYR A 58 18.05 5.15 21.47
CA TYR A 58 19.14 5.09 20.51
C TYR A 58 20.39 5.77 21.09
N ASN A 59 21.55 5.11 20.99
CA ASN A 59 22.83 5.61 21.54
C ASN A 59 22.75 6.09 23.01
N GLY A 60 22.01 5.37 23.86
CA GLY A 60 21.87 5.72 25.28
C GLY A 60 20.87 6.86 25.57
N SER A 61 20.30 7.48 24.55
CA SER A 61 19.31 8.56 24.67
C SER A 61 17.90 8.04 24.37
N ILE A 62 16.90 8.57 25.09
CA ILE A 62 15.48 8.27 24.86
C ILE A 62 14.91 9.36 23.94
N TYR A 63 14.18 8.93 22.93
CA TYR A 63 13.52 9.78 21.95
C TYR A 63 12.02 9.52 21.95
N GLU A 64 11.26 10.57 21.67
CA GLU A 64 9.81 10.52 21.46
C GLU A 64 9.52 10.79 20.00
N GLN A 65 8.68 9.96 19.39
CA GLN A 65 8.19 10.20 18.04
C GLN A 65 7.11 11.27 18.05
N LYS A 66 7.40 12.41 17.43
CA LYS A 66 6.49 13.57 17.39
C LYS A 66 5.45 13.53 16.26
N TYR A 67 5.75 12.82 15.18
CA TYR A 67 4.94 12.81 13.97
C TYR A 67 4.72 11.38 13.49
N GLY A 68 3.53 11.15 12.96
CA GLY A 68 3.17 9.85 12.43
C GLY A 68 3.00 8.78 13.50
N ALA A 69 2.68 7.58 13.03
CA ALA A 69 2.56 6.39 13.84
C ALA A 69 3.88 5.60 13.82
N ALA A 70 4.24 4.99 14.95
CA ALA A 70 5.48 4.23 15.08
C ALA A 70 5.51 3.01 14.16
N MET A 71 6.55 2.89 13.35
CA MET A 71 6.75 1.69 12.53
C MET A 71 6.94 0.48 13.44
N GLY A 72 6.27 -0.64 13.13
CA GLY A 72 6.31 -1.86 13.94
C GLY A 72 5.29 -1.93 15.07
N SER A 73 4.58 -0.83 15.38
CA SER A 73 3.43 -0.91 16.28
C SER A 73 2.27 -1.64 15.59
N PRO A 74 1.58 -2.59 16.27
CA PRO A 74 0.45 -3.32 15.71
C PRO A 74 -0.72 -2.41 15.36
N LEU A 75 -0.81 -1.23 15.98
CA LEU A 75 -1.88 -0.27 15.76
C LEU A 75 -1.61 0.63 14.53
N SER A 76 -0.34 0.93 14.25
CA SER A 76 0.03 1.92 13.23
C SER A 76 -0.52 1.58 11.85
N ALA A 77 -0.44 0.31 11.44
CA ALA A 77 -0.99 -0.15 10.16
C ALA A 77 -2.50 0.05 10.05
N VAL A 78 -3.23 -0.19 11.14
CA VAL A 78 -4.69 -0.08 11.16
C VAL A 78 -5.11 1.38 11.08
N ILE A 79 -4.53 2.23 11.94
CA ILE A 79 -4.88 3.65 12.00
C ILE A 79 -4.45 4.40 10.73
N ALA A 80 -3.28 4.10 10.19
CA ALA A 80 -2.84 4.68 8.92
C ALA A 80 -3.76 4.25 7.76
N ASN A 81 -4.27 3.02 7.74
CA ASN A 81 -5.24 2.57 6.74
C ASN A 81 -6.60 3.23 6.88
N LEU A 82 -7.08 3.37 8.10
CA LEU A 82 -8.35 4.01 8.39
C LEU A 82 -8.35 5.49 7.98
N TYR A 83 -7.29 6.21 8.32
CA TYR A 83 -7.13 7.60 7.93
C TYR A 83 -7.02 7.76 6.41
N MET A 84 -6.19 6.94 5.75
CA MET A 84 -6.01 7.04 4.30
C MET A 84 -7.28 6.72 3.53
N GLU A 85 -8.12 5.79 4.01
CA GLU A 85 -9.43 5.54 3.42
C GLU A 85 -10.31 6.80 3.44
N SER A 86 -10.45 7.45 4.61
CA SER A 86 -11.22 8.69 4.74
C SER A 86 -10.63 9.84 3.92
N PHE A 87 -9.30 9.95 3.88
CA PHE A 87 -8.59 10.94 3.08
C PHE A 87 -8.88 10.75 1.58
N GLU A 88 -8.80 9.51 1.09
CA GLU A 88 -9.01 9.17 -0.31
C GLU A 88 -10.46 9.37 -0.75
N GLU A 89 -11.42 8.96 0.09
CA GLU A 89 -12.85 9.22 -0.15
C GLU A 89 -13.11 10.70 -0.35
N GLN A 90 -12.58 11.55 0.54
CA GLN A 90 -12.71 13.00 0.44
C GLN A 90 -11.98 13.54 -0.81
N ALA A 91 -10.75 13.10 -1.06
CA ALA A 91 -9.95 13.57 -2.18
C ALA A 91 -10.61 13.24 -3.52
N ILE A 92 -11.13 12.03 -3.68
CA ILE A 92 -11.81 11.59 -4.91
C ILE A 92 -13.13 12.35 -5.08
N THR A 93 -13.93 12.46 -4.03
CA THR A 93 -15.25 13.14 -4.08
C THR A 93 -15.13 14.64 -4.41
N THR A 94 -14.05 15.28 -3.96
CA THR A 94 -13.82 16.71 -4.18
C THR A 94 -13.03 17.03 -5.45
N SER A 95 -12.54 16.00 -6.16
CA SER A 95 -11.78 16.19 -7.39
C SER A 95 -12.71 16.53 -8.55
N SER A 96 -12.26 17.41 -9.45
CA SER A 96 -12.90 17.61 -10.76
C SER A 96 -12.59 16.45 -11.73
N TYR A 97 -11.67 15.56 -11.37
CA TYR A 97 -11.19 14.47 -12.21
C TYR A 97 -11.41 13.13 -11.50
N GLU A 98 -12.59 12.55 -11.69
CA GLU A 98 -12.95 11.29 -11.05
C GLU A 98 -12.22 10.11 -11.72
N PRO A 99 -11.42 9.33 -10.97
CA PRO A 99 -10.80 8.12 -11.52
C PRO A 99 -11.84 7.04 -11.78
N ARG A 100 -11.75 6.37 -12.93
CA ARG A 100 -12.62 5.21 -13.27
C ARG A 100 -12.34 4.01 -12.38
N ILE A 101 -11.11 3.87 -11.93
CA ILE A 101 -10.67 2.85 -10.98
C ILE A 101 -9.71 3.51 -10.00
N TRP A 102 -9.93 3.28 -8.70
CA TRP A 102 -9.00 3.54 -7.61
C TRP A 102 -8.88 2.27 -6.77
N LYS A 103 -7.69 1.68 -6.71
CA LYS A 103 -7.39 0.51 -5.86
C LYS A 103 -6.11 0.76 -5.11
N ARG A 104 -6.13 0.70 -3.78
CA ARG A 104 -4.93 0.88 -2.96
C ARG A 104 -4.51 -0.42 -2.30
N TYR A 105 -3.21 -0.68 -2.31
CA TYR A 105 -2.55 -1.69 -1.49
C TYR A 105 -1.49 -1.03 -0.62
N VAL A 106 -1.82 -0.85 0.65
CA VAL A 106 -0.97 -0.10 1.60
C VAL A 106 -0.68 1.29 1.03
N ASP A 107 0.51 1.55 0.48
CA ASP A 107 0.97 2.85 0.02
C ASP A 107 0.83 3.03 -1.50
N ASP A 108 0.82 1.92 -2.25
CA ASP A 108 0.69 1.92 -3.70
C ASP A 108 -0.79 1.94 -4.13
N THR A 109 -1.10 2.72 -5.16
CA THR A 109 -2.42 2.75 -5.79
C THR A 109 -2.35 2.32 -7.25
N PHE A 110 -3.37 1.63 -7.75
CA PHE A 110 -3.57 1.36 -9.15
C PHE A 110 -4.78 2.14 -9.64
N THR A 111 -4.54 3.05 -10.58
CA THR A 111 -5.54 4.04 -10.98
C THR A 111 -5.72 4.10 -12.50
N ILE A 112 -6.98 4.19 -12.92
CA ILE A 112 -7.36 4.48 -14.31
C ILE A 112 -8.00 5.85 -14.35
N LEU A 113 -7.30 6.78 -14.99
CA LEU A 113 -7.70 8.18 -15.19
C LEU A 113 -7.28 8.60 -16.61
N ASP A 114 -8.00 9.57 -17.17
CA ASP A 114 -7.67 10.17 -18.46
C ASP A 114 -6.32 10.88 -18.37
N ARG A 115 -5.46 10.72 -19.40
CA ARG A 115 -4.02 11.04 -19.33
C ARG A 115 -3.77 12.52 -19.05
N GLU A 116 -4.58 13.38 -19.64
CA GLU A 116 -4.56 14.83 -19.52
C GLU A 116 -4.81 15.32 -18.09
N ASN A 117 -5.48 14.53 -17.25
CA ASN A 117 -5.90 14.94 -15.91
C ASN A 117 -4.97 14.41 -14.80
N VAL A 118 -3.97 13.60 -15.16
CA VAL A 118 -3.15 12.87 -14.16
C VAL A 118 -2.32 13.82 -13.30
N ASP A 119 -1.69 14.82 -13.90
CA ASP A 119 -0.86 15.80 -13.16
C ASP A 119 -1.72 16.68 -12.24
N ASP A 120 -2.86 17.16 -12.74
CA ASP A 120 -3.78 17.96 -11.94
C ASP A 120 -4.39 17.15 -10.79
N PHE A 121 -4.70 15.86 -11.02
CA PHE A 121 -5.17 14.97 -9.97
C PHE A 121 -4.09 14.73 -8.91
N LEU A 122 -2.84 14.54 -9.31
CA LEU A 122 -1.70 14.45 -8.37
C LEU A 122 -1.59 15.72 -7.53
N GLN A 123 -1.69 16.90 -8.15
CA GLN A 123 -1.67 18.17 -7.44
C GLN A 123 -2.84 18.27 -6.46
N HIS A 124 -4.03 17.87 -6.87
CA HIS A 124 -5.22 17.83 -6.01
C HIS A 124 -5.02 16.94 -4.79
N LEU A 125 -4.53 15.70 -4.96
CA LEU A 125 -4.18 14.79 -3.86
C LEU A 125 -3.21 15.46 -2.87
N ASN A 126 -2.14 16.06 -3.41
CA ASN A 126 -1.08 16.71 -2.63
C ASN A 126 -1.52 18.01 -1.94
N ASN A 127 -2.69 18.55 -2.28
CA ASN A 127 -3.26 19.75 -1.66
C ASN A 127 -4.25 19.42 -0.53
N GLN A 128 -4.66 18.16 -0.36
CA GLN A 128 -5.65 17.78 0.65
C GLN A 128 -5.11 17.84 2.08
N GLN A 129 -3.85 17.42 2.29
CA GLN A 129 -3.21 17.40 3.61
C GLN A 129 -1.72 17.68 3.45
N PRO A 130 -1.19 18.78 4.01
CA PRO A 130 0.23 19.13 3.90
C PRO A 130 1.23 18.03 4.24
N SER A 131 0.91 17.14 5.20
CA SER A 131 1.79 16.05 5.62
C SER A 131 1.75 14.83 4.71
N ILE A 132 0.68 14.63 3.93
CA ILE A 132 0.55 13.49 3.01
C ILE A 132 0.99 13.91 1.63
N ARG A 133 1.99 13.22 1.09
CA ARG A 133 2.50 13.46 -0.25
C ARG A 133 2.41 12.19 -1.08
N PHE A 134 2.02 12.37 -2.32
CA PHE A 134 1.98 11.34 -3.34
C PHE A 134 3.05 11.62 -4.38
N THR A 135 3.72 10.55 -4.80
CA THR A 135 4.45 10.49 -6.07
C THR A 135 3.61 9.73 -7.09
N MET A 136 4.01 9.76 -8.36
CA MET A 136 3.35 8.98 -9.40
C MET A 136 4.32 8.29 -10.34
N GLU A 137 3.91 7.11 -10.81
CA GLU A 137 4.47 6.40 -11.95
C GLU A 137 3.40 6.30 -13.04
N THR A 138 3.64 6.93 -14.19
CA THR A 138 2.73 6.85 -15.33
C THR A 138 3.08 5.67 -16.22
N GLU A 139 2.05 5.09 -16.82
CA GLU A 139 2.22 4.00 -17.76
C GLU A 139 3.09 4.38 -18.96
N LYS A 140 4.04 3.49 -19.30
CA LYS A 140 4.95 3.62 -20.43
C LYS A 140 4.86 2.38 -21.32
N ASP A 141 4.80 2.56 -22.64
CA ASP A 141 4.72 1.47 -23.62
C ASP A 141 3.56 0.48 -23.33
N ASN A 142 2.41 1.02 -22.97
CA ASN A 142 1.21 0.29 -22.54
C ASN A 142 1.43 -0.64 -21.32
N LYS A 143 2.42 -0.33 -20.48
CA LYS A 143 2.81 -1.14 -19.34
C LYS A 143 2.98 -0.27 -18.09
N LEU A 144 2.50 -0.77 -16.96
CA LEU A 144 2.67 -0.17 -15.65
C LEU A 144 3.13 -1.25 -14.65
N ALA A 145 4.15 -0.94 -13.86
CA ALA A 145 4.50 -1.78 -12.72
C ALA A 145 3.52 -1.50 -11.57
N PHE A 146 2.98 -2.55 -10.96
CA PHE A 146 2.16 -2.42 -9.75
C PHE A 146 2.39 -3.65 -8.86
N LEU A 147 2.93 -3.42 -7.66
CA LEU A 147 3.40 -4.47 -6.76
C LEU A 147 4.32 -5.48 -7.49
N ASP A 148 4.00 -6.76 -7.41
CA ASP A 148 4.72 -7.87 -8.06
C ASP A 148 4.31 -8.12 -9.52
N THR A 149 3.45 -7.26 -10.08
CA THR A 149 2.86 -7.42 -11.40
C THR A 149 3.28 -6.33 -12.37
N ALA A 150 3.37 -6.71 -13.64
CA ALA A 150 3.45 -5.78 -14.75
C ALA A 150 2.09 -5.86 -15.45
N VAL A 151 1.32 -4.78 -15.35
CA VAL A 151 0.00 -4.64 -15.97
C VAL A 151 0.22 -4.12 -17.38
N LEU A 152 -0.25 -4.86 -18.38
CA LEU A 152 -0.19 -4.49 -19.79
C LEU A 152 -1.59 -4.16 -20.29
N ARG A 153 -1.72 -3.06 -21.03
CA ARG A 153 -2.92 -2.77 -21.81
C ARG A 153 -2.77 -3.32 -23.22
N GLU A 154 -3.65 -4.26 -23.56
CA GLU A 154 -3.73 -4.85 -24.89
C GLU A 154 -4.39 -3.88 -25.89
N PRO A 155 -4.20 -4.06 -27.22
CA PRO A 155 -4.81 -3.21 -28.24
C PRO A 155 -6.34 -3.18 -28.20
N ASP A 156 -6.98 -4.23 -27.69
CA ASP A 156 -8.44 -4.31 -27.50
C ASP A 156 -8.92 -3.65 -26.20
N GLY A 157 -8.02 -3.01 -25.45
CA GLY A 157 -8.30 -2.32 -24.19
C GLY A 157 -8.29 -3.23 -22.96
N ARG A 158 -8.15 -4.55 -23.11
CA ARG A 158 -8.08 -5.47 -21.97
C ARG A 158 -6.78 -5.28 -21.20
N LEU A 159 -6.84 -5.47 -19.88
CA LEU A 159 -5.66 -5.53 -19.04
C LEU A 159 -5.20 -6.97 -18.85
N THR A 160 -3.92 -7.22 -19.08
CA THR A 160 -3.26 -8.49 -18.76
C THR A 160 -2.15 -8.25 -17.76
N THR A 161 -1.78 -9.29 -17.01
CA THR A 161 -0.77 -9.20 -15.97
C THR A 161 0.32 -10.24 -16.21
N SER A 162 1.55 -9.86 -15.89
CA SER A 162 2.70 -10.75 -15.87
C SER A 162 3.53 -10.50 -14.62
N VAL A 163 4.45 -11.41 -14.28
CA VAL A 163 5.39 -11.17 -13.16
C VAL A 163 6.31 -10.00 -13.51
N TYR A 164 6.32 -8.97 -12.66
CA TYR A 164 7.28 -7.87 -12.78
C TYR A 164 8.58 -8.20 -12.05
N ARG A 165 9.71 -7.80 -12.65
CA ARG A 165 11.03 -7.83 -12.05
C ARG A 165 11.60 -6.43 -12.16
N LYS A 166 12.03 -5.85 -11.04
CA LYS A 166 12.72 -4.56 -11.04
C LYS A 166 14.02 -4.69 -11.86
N PRO A 167 14.50 -3.62 -12.52
CA PRO A 167 15.77 -3.66 -13.25
C PRO A 167 16.98 -4.12 -12.43
N THR A 168 16.92 -3.96 -11.11
CA THR A 168 17.95 -4.40 -10.16
C THR A 168 17.87 -5.87 -9.77
N HIS A 169 16.87 -6.61 -10.27
CA HIS A 169 16.73 -8.04 -9.97
C HIS A 169 17.83 -8.83 -10.67
N THR A 170 18.67 -9.53 -9.90
CA THR A 170 19.84 -10.25 -10.40
C THR A 170 19.52 -11.66 -10.90
N ASP A 171 18.26 -12.11 -10.79
CA ASP A 171 17.84 -13.50 -11.02
C ASP A 171 18.62 -14.53 -10.18
N GLN A 172 19.29 -14.10 -9.12
CA GLN A 172 20.00 -14.98 -8.21
C GLN A 172 19.06 -15.51 -7.13
N TYR A 173 19.01 -16.83 -7.02
CA TYR A 173 18.33 -17.55 -5.96
C TYR A 173 19.33 -18.31 -5.10
N LEU A 174 18.83 -18.92 -4.03
CA LEU A 174 19.62 -19.75 -3.13
C LEU A 174 20.32 -20.87 -3.92
N ALA A 175 21.65 -20.93 -3.84
CA ALA A 175 22.44 -21.97 -4.49
C ALA A 175 22.00 -23.36 -4.01
N TYR A 176 21.81 -24.29 -4.95
CA TYR A 176 21.28 -25.63 -4.63
C TYR A 176 22.20 -26.43 -3.70
N ASP A 177 23.50 -26.19 -3.76
CA ASP A 177 24.55 -26.81 -2.94
C ASP A 177 24.74 -26.16 -1.56
N SER A 178 24.08 -25.03 -1.29
CA SER A 178 24.12 -24.39 0.03
C SER A 178 23.67 -25.32 1.15
N HIS A 179 24.16 -25.09 2.37
CA HIS A 179 23.81 -25.88 3.58
C HIS A 179 22.38 -25.58 4.12
N GLN A 180 21.46 -25.19 3.26
CA GLN A 180 20.07 -24.94 3.63
C GLN A 180 19.21 -26.20 3.51
N PRO A 181 18.18 -26.37 4.36
CA PRO A 181 17.26 -27.50 4.29
C PRO A 181 16.61 -27.64 2.92
N GLN A 182 16.39 -28.89 2.48
CA GLN A 182 15.74 -29.18 1.20
C GLN A 182 14.32 -28.60 1.10
N SER A 183 13.63 -28.43 2.22
CA SER A 183 12.32 -27.78 2.30
C SER A 183 12.37 -26.32 1.83
N VAL A 184 13.42 -25.57 2.19
CA VAL A 184 13.61 -24.17 1.78
C VAL A 184 13.83 -24.07 0.28
N LYS A 185 14.73 -24.90 -0.27
CA LYS A 185 15.04 -24.95 -1.71
C LYS A 185 13.79 -25.25 -2.55
N ARG A 186 13.04 -26.29 -2.16
CA ARG A 186 11.74 -26.63 -2.79
C ARG A 186 10.71 -25.51 -2.61
N GLY A 187 10.71 -24.86 -1.45
CA GLY A 187 9.84 -23.72 -1.14
C GLY A 187 10.03 -22.55 -2.09
N ILE A 188 11.29 -22.21 -2.45
CA ILE A 188 11.60 -21.15 -3.41
C ILE A 188 11.01 -21.48 -4.79
N VAL A 189 11.28 -22.68 -5.31
CA VAL A 189 10.75 -23.12 -6.62
C VAL A 189 9.22 -23.10 -6.62
N LYS A 190 8.60 -23.63 -5.56
CA LYS A 190 7.15 -23.63 -5.39
C LYS A 190 6.59 -22.20 -5.35
N CYS A 191 7.25 -21.29 -4.63
CA CYS A 191 6.84 -19.89 -4.55
C CYS A 191 6.87 -19.21 -5.91
N LEU A 192 7.94 -19.38 -6.69
CA LEU A 192 8.06 -18.80 -8.03
C LEU A 192 7.01 -19.35 -8.99
N TYR A 193 6.78 -20.67 -8.96
CA TYR A 193 5.76 -21.32 -9.78
C TYR A 193 4.35 -20.84 -9.41
N GLU A 194 3.98 -20.85 -8.13
CA GLU A 194 2.68 -20.39 -7.66
C GLU A 194 2.46 -18.90 -7.97
N ARG A 195 3.50 -18.08 -7.80
CA ARG A 195 3.46 -16.67 -8.19
C ARG A 195 3.16 -16.50 -9.68
N ALA A 196 3.89 -17.21 -10.55
CA ALA A 196 3.66 -17.13 -11.99
C ALA A 196 2.25 -17.63 -12.36
N LYS A 197 1.81 -18.74 -11.77
CA LYS A 197 0.49 -19.33 -12.02
C LYS A 197 -0.67 -18.41 -11.60
N ARG A 198 -0.53 -17.69 -10.49
CA ARG A 198 -1.58 -16.81 -9.95
C ARG A 198 -1.61 -15.44 -10.62
N LEU A 199 -0.46 -14.88 -10.95
CA LEU A 199 -0.35 -13.51 -11.44
C LEU A 199 -0.41 -13.40 -12.97
N VAL A 200 -0.07 -14.44 -13.73
CA VAL A 200 0.01 -14.37 -15.20
C VAL A 200 -1.34 -14.71 -15.82
N THR A 201 -1.93 -13.78 -16.57
CA THR A 201 -3.22 -14.00 -17.24
C THR A 201 -3.11 -14.63 -18.63
N LYS A 202 -1.92 -14.62 -19.24
CA LYS A 202 -1.63 -15.29 -20.52
C LYS A 202 -0.68 -16.49 -20.30
N PRO A 203 -1.19 -17.74 -20.30
CA PRO A 203 -0.41 -18.93 -19.96
C PRO A 203 0.84 -19.16 -20.83
N SER A 204 0.82 -18.71 -22.08
CA SER A 204 1.97 -18.79 -23.00
C SER A 204 3.23 -18.09 -22.48
N VAL A 205 3.10 -17.18 -21.50
CA VAL A 205 4.21 -16.41 -20.91
C VAL A 205 4.82 -17.10 -19.67
N ILE A 206 4.16 -18.13 -19.11
CA ILE A 206 4.61 -18.80 -17.87
C ILE A 206 5.90 -19.61 -18.09
N VAL A 207 6.02 -20.28 -19.24
CA VAL A 207 7.15 -21.19 -19.54
C VAL A 207 8.46 -20.42 -19.74
N PHE A 208 8.41 -19.20 -20.29
CA PHE A 208 9.60 -18.42 -20.64
C PHE A 208 10.25 -17.67 -19.47
N ARG A 209 9.58 -17.53 -18.32
CA ARG A 209 10.06 -16.65 -17.23
C ARG A 209 10.55 -17.38 -15.99
N LEU A 210 10.41 -18.70 -15.90
CA LEU A 210 10.82 -19.40 -14.69
C LEU A 210 12.32 -19.58 -14.55
N ASN A 211 13.16 -19.45 -15.60
CA ASN A 211 14.65 -19.48 -15.57
C ASN A 211 15.26 -20.06 -14.29
N LEU A 212 14.88 -21.29 -13.96
CA LEU A 212 15.44 -22.08 -12.88
C LEU A 212 16.61 -22.83 -13.52
N CYS A 213 17.74 -22.14 -13.67
CA CYS A 213 19.03 -22.78 -13.93
C CYS A 213 19.73 -22.99 -12.60
#